data_AF-A0A4Q6DXS3-F1
#
_entry.id   AF-A0A4Q6DXS3-F1
#
_cell.length_a   1.000
_cell.length_b   1.000
_cell.length_c   1.000
_cell.angle_alpha   90.00
_cell.angle_beta   90.00
_cell.angle_gamma   90.00
#
_symmetry.space_group_name_H-M   'P 1'
#
loop_
_entity.id
_entity.type
_entity.pdbx_description
1 polymer ?
#
loop_
_entity_poly.entity_id
_entity_poly.type
_entity_poly.pdbx_seq_one_letter_code
_entity_poly.pdbx_strand_id
1 'polypeptide(L)'
;MKKALYLFVTSILFLFIADTASAQDYKTAVGLKLGGYENGISVKHFTNANTALEGILGFRNHGVVITGLYEIHQEAFKVEGLKFYYGFGAHIGSVGRGYYKRFGGDDELYTESKLLLGADGVLGLEYKIAEAPIAISLDLNPRVELARGPFFDLAPGLGIKYTF
;
A
#
# COMPACT_ATOMS: atom_id res chain seq x y z
N MET A 1 9.19 -15.61 33.15
CA MET A 1 8.68 -15.79 31.77
C MET A 1 8.40 -14.47 31.06
N LYS A 2 7.61 -13.53 31.62
CA LYS A 2 7.30 -12.24 30.95
C LYS A 2 8.53 -11.36 30.64
N LYS A 3 9.56 -11.35 31.51
CA LYS A 3 10.80 -10.58 31.29
C LYS A 3 11.64 -11.07 30.11
N ALA A 4 11.65 -12.39 29.87
CA ALA A 4 12.32 -12.98 28.72
C ALA A 4 11.58 -12.67 27.41
N LEU A 5 10.23 -12.61 27.47
CA LEU A 5 9.42 -12.17 26.33
C LEU A 5 9.70 -10.69 25.97
N TYR A 6 9.81 -9.80 26.95
CA TYR A 6 10.17 -8.40 26.69
C TYR A 6 11.57 -8.28 26.07
N LEU A 7 12.58 -8.97 26.60
CA LEU A 7 13.94 -8.98 26.03
C LEU A 7 13.99 -9.54 24.61
N PHE A 8 13.16 -10.55 24.32
CA PHE A 8 13.03 -11.12 22.98
C PHE A 8 12.35 -10.15 22.01
N VAL A 9 11.26 -9.50 22.43
CA VAL A 9 10.57 -8.45 21.63
C VAL A 9 11.49 -7.24 21.40
N THR A 10 12.23 -6.80 22.42
CA THR A 10 13.21 -5.71 22.29
C THR A 10 14.37 -6.10 21.38
N SER A 11 14.90 -7.32 21.44
CA SER A 11 15.95 -7.78 20.51
C SER A 11 15.46 -7.85 19.06
N ILE A 12 14.21 -8.29 18.83
CA ILE A 12 13.59 -8.25 17.50
C ILE A 12 13.48 -6.81 16.98
N LEU A 13 13.11 -5.85 17.84
CA LEU A 13 13.05 -4.43 17.48
C LEU A 13 14.44 -3.85 17.11
N PHE A 14 15.52 -4.32 17.75
CA PHE A 14 16.89 -3.87 17.44
C PHE A 14 17.47 -4.50 16.17
N LEU A 15 17.00 -5.67 15.73
CA LEU A 15 17.43 -6.31 14.48
C LEU A 15 16.97 -5.54 13.22
N PHE A 16 16.05 -4.58 13.35
CA PHE A 16 15.62 -3.70 12.26
C PHE A 16 16.49 -2.44 12.05
N ILE A 17 17.55 -2.23 12.85
CA ILE A 17 18.40 -1.02 12.80
C ILE A 17 19.71 -1.25 12.03
N ALA A 18 19.82 -2.34 11.26
CA ALA A 18 20.97 -2.52 10.37
C ALA A 18 20.82 -1.62 9.13
N ASP A 19 21.31 -0.38 9.22
CA ASP A 19 21.44 0.52 8.08
C ASP A 19 22.50 0.00 7.12
N THR A 20 22.05 -0.69 6.09
CA THR A 20 22.85 -0.94 4.89
C THR A 20 22.78 0.32 4.04
N ALA A 21 23.93 1.00 3.92
CA ALA A 21 24.11 2.12 2.99
C ALA A 21 23.64 1.67 1.61
N SER A 22 22.54 2.24 1.15
CA SER A 22 21.87 1.82 -0.07
C SER A 22 21.50 3.07 -0.85
N ALA A 23 21.64 3.02 -2.18
CA ALA A 23 21.41 4.12 -3.12
C ALA A 23 19.93 4.52 -3.27
N GLN A 24 19.14 4.30 -2.22
CA GLN A 24 17.72 4.62 -2.14
C GLN A 24 17.57 6.06 -1.65
N ASP A 25 16.80 6.85 -2.40
CA ASP A 25 16.59 8.28 -2.15
C ASP A 25 15.89 8.58 -0.81
N TYR A 26 15.28 7.55 -0.21
CA TYR A 26 14.64 7.58 1.10
C TYR A 26 14.44 6.14 1.63
N LYS A 27 14.23 5.99 2.94
CA LYS A 27 14.01 4.68 3.59
C LYS A 27 12.53 4.46 3.93
N THR A 28 11.86 5.51 4.42
CA THR A 28 10.45 5.44 4.82
C THR A 28 9.67 6.58 4.18
N ALA A 29 8.41 6.37 3.85
CA ALA A 29 7.54 7.45 3.43
C ALA A 29 6.13 7.28 4.00
N VAL A 30 5.50 8.41 4.33
CA VAL A 30 4.12 8.44 4.85
C VAL A 30 3.33 9.45 4.03
N GLY A 31 2.13 9.09 3.62
CA GLY A 31 1.38 9.93 2.71
C GLY A 31 -0.08 9.58 2.57
N LEU A 32 -0.71 10.28 1.63
CA LEU A 32 -2.07 10.02 1.20
C LEU A 32 -2.06 9.19 -0.07
N LYS A 33 -2.97 8.24 -0.14
CA LYS A 33 -3.26 7.45 -1.34
C LYS A 33 -4.71 7.66 -1.72
N LEU A 34 -4.91 8.25 -2.89
CA LEU A 34 -6.20 8.56 -3.48
C LEU A 34 -6.46 7.56 -4.60
N GLY A 35 -7.14 6.46 -4.27
CA GLY A 35 -7.41 5.35 -5.19
C GLY A 35 -8.86 5.33 -5.67
N GLY A 36 -9.11 4.65 -6.80
CA GLY A 36 -10.46 4.34 -7.26
C GLY A 36 -11.20 3.35 -6.35
N TYR A 37 -10.48 2.58 -5.53
CA TYR A 37 -11.08 1.78 -4.45
C TYR A 37 -11.25 2.61 -3.18
N GLU A 38 -10.16 2.85 -2.45
CA GLU A 38 -10.13 3.57 -1.18
C GLU A 38 -9.33 4.86 -1.28
N ASN A 39 -9.73 5.85 -0.49
CA ASN A 39 -8.89 7.00 -0.17
C ASN A 39 -8.35 6.82 1.24
N GLY A 40 -7.06 7.02 1.46
CA GLY A 40 -6.45 6.63 2.73
C GLY A 40 -5.06 7.16 2.98
N ILE A 41 -4.49 6.66 4.07
CA ILE A 41 -3.12 6.93 4.48
C ILE A 41 -2.27 5.72 4.11
N SER A 42 -1.08 5.96 3.60
CA SER A 42 -0.10 4.96 3.23
C SER A 42 1.20 5.16 3.99
N VAL A 43 1.82 4.07 4.40
CA VAL A 43 3.16 4.01 4.98
C VAL A 43 3.99 3.02 4.16
N LYS A 44 5.05 3.49 3.52
CA LYS A 44 6.01 2.70 2.76
C LYS A 44 7.33 2.62 3.50
N HIS A 45 7.94 1.44 3.54
CA HIS A 45 9.27 1.24 4.10
C HIS A 45 10.09 0.30 3.23
N PHE A 46 11.26 0.78 2.77
CA PHE A 46 12.19 -0.02 1.99
C PHE A 46 12.94 -0.99 2.90
N THR A 47 12.79 -2.30 2.67
CA THR A 47 13.52 -3.32 3.42
C THR A 47 14.93 -3.52 2.87
N ASN A 48 15.13 -3.26 1.57
CA ASN A 48 16.42 -3.24 0.89
C ASN A 48 16.41 -2.19 -0.25
N ALA A 49 17.44 -2.17 -1.09
CA ALA A 49 17.62 -1.17 -2.15
C ALA A 49 16.44 -1.06 -3.16
N ASN A 50 15.72 -2.15 -3.38
CA ASN A 50 14.76 -2.28 -4.46
C ASN A 50 13.45 -2.95 -4.00
N THR A 51 13.27 -3.19 -2.71
CA THR A 51 12.10 -3.85 -2.15
C THR A 51 11.52 -2.99 -1.05
N ALA A 52 10.22 -2.72 -1.14
CA ALA A 52 9.47 -1.99 -0.13
C ALA A 52 8.25 -2.78 0.34
N LEU A 53 7.87 -2.54 1.60
CA LEU A 53 6.58 -2.91 2.14
C LEU A 53 5.74 -1.65 2.23
N GLU A 54 4.53 -1.67 1.67
CA GLU A 54 3.56 -0.57 1.79
C GLU A 54 2.31 -1.05 2.54
N GLY A 55 1.98 -0.38 3.64
CA GLY A 55 0.75 -0.57 4.39
C GLY A 55 -0.20 0.60 4.14
N ILE A 56 -1.45 0.30 3.81
CA ILE A 56 -2.47 1.30 3.47
C ILE A 56 -3.67 1.11 4.40
N LEU A 57 -4.08 2.20 5.04
CA LEU A 57 -5.35 2.31 5.75
C LEU A 57 -6.31 3.12 4.89
N GLY A 58 -7.17 2.39 4.17
CA GLY A 58 -8.16 2.92 3.23
C GLY A 58 -9.52 3.15 3.89
N PHE A 59 -10.12 4.30 3.59
CA PHE A 59 -11.46 4.67 4.02
C PHE A 59 -12.41 4.66 2.82
N ARG A 60 -13.58 4.05 3.01
CA ARG A 60 -14.71 4.09 2.07
C ARG A 60 -15.96 4.55 2.82
N ASN A 61 -17.01 4.84 2.07
CA ASN A 61 -18.31 5.12 2.67
C ASN A 61 -18.75 3.93 3.53
N HIS A 62 -18.87 4.14 4.85
CA HIS A 62 -19.19 3.12 5.84
C HIS A 62 -18.21 1.94 5.92
N GLY A 63 -16.95 2.10 5.49
CA GLY A 63 -16.00 0.99 5.49
C GLY A 63 -14.55 1.39 5.70
N VAL A 64 -13.78 0.46 6.24
CA VAL A 64 -12.34 0.56 6.43
C VAL A 64 -11.69 -0.68 5.87
N VAL A 65 -10.63 -0.50 5.09
CA VAL A 65 -9.85 -1.57 4.47
C VAL A 65 -8.39 -1.35 4.83
N ILE A 66 -7.74 -2.41 5.28
CA ILE A 66 -6.30 -2.45 5.50
C ILE A 66 -5.70 -3.27 4.37
N THR A 67 -4.73 -2.71 3.67
CA THR A 67 -4.00 -3.38 2.59
C THR A 67 -2.53 -3.42 2.94
N GLY A 68 -1.89 -4.56 2.70
CA GLY A 68 -0.44 -4.70 2.77
C GLY A 68 0.10 -5.13 1.41
N LEU A 69 1.14 -4.46 0.93
CA LEU A 69 1.79 -4.69 -0.36
C LEU A 69 3.28 -4.97 -0.18
N TYR A 70 3.79 -5.92 -0.95
CA TYR A 70 5.20 -6.14 -1.19
C TYR A 70 5.52 -5.62 -2.59
N GLU A 71 6.41 -4.65 -2.68
CA GLU A 71 6.71 -3.92 -3.92
C GLU A 71 8.19 -4.06 -4.29
N ILE A 72 8.45 -4.28 -5.57
CA ILE A 72 9.77 -4.28 -6.18
C ILE A 72 9.89 -3.02 -7.02
N HIS A 73 10.96 -2.25 -6.79
CA HIS A 73 11.25 -0.96 -7.39
C HIS A 73 12.48 -1.05 -8.30
N GLN A 74 12.41 -0.41 -9.46
CA GLN A 74 13.52 -0.30 -10.41
C GLN A 74 13.53 1.09 -11.04
N GLU A 75 14.71 1.57 -11.45
CA GLU A 75 14.84 2.83 -12.17
C GLU A 75 14.01 2.79 -13.47
N ALA A 76 13.25 3.86 -13.73
CA ALA A 76 12.43 3.97 -14.93
C ALA A 76 13.00 5.01 -15.90
N PHE A 77 13.04 4.65 -17.18
CA PHE A 77 13.37 5.55 -18.29
C PHE A 77 14.72 6.29 -18.18
N LYS A 78 15.64 5.81 -17.34
CA LYS A 78 16.91 6.49 -17.02
C LYS A 78 16.74 7.90 -16.47
N VAL A 79 15.65 8.14 -15.74
CA VAL A 79 15.34 9.42 -15.10
C VAL A 79 15.62 9.29 -13.62
N GLU A 80 16.53 10.11 -13.12
CA GLU A 80 16.88 10.16 -11.70
C GLU A 80 15.64 10.47 -10.84
N GLY A 81 15.48 9.74 -9.73
CA GLY A 81 14.32 9.87 -8.85
C GLY A 81 13.03 9.23 -9.37
N LEU A 82 12.97 8.79 -10.63
CA LEU A 82 11.79 8.10 -11.19
C LEU A 82 11.97 6.58 -11.14
N LYS A 83 11.06 5.91 -10.43
CA LYS A 83 11.04 4.46 -10.27
C LYS A 83 9.76 3.87 -10.85
N PHE A 84 9.91 2.76 -11.55
CA PHE A 84 8.81 1.85 -11.83
C PHE A 84 8.75 0.83 -10.71
N TYR A 85 7.55 0.52 -10.25
CA TYR A 85 7.36 -0.51 -9.25
C TYR A 85 6.19 -1.41 -9.59
N TYR A 86 6.30 -2.65 -9.15
CA TYR A 86 5.24 -3.63 -9.24
C TYR A 86 5.27 -4.51 -8.00
N GLY A 87 4.12 -5.09 -7.65
CA GLY A 87 3.99 -5.79 -6.40
C GLY A 87 2.71 -6.58 -6.26
N PHE A 88 2.63 -7.29 -5.15
CA PHE A 88 1.48 -8.09 -4.77
C PHE A 88 1.24 -7.97 -3.27
N GLY A 89 0.04 -8.31 -2.84
CA GLY A 89 -0.36 -8.19 -1.47
C GLY A 89 -1.75 -8.72 -1.22
N ALA A 90 -2.32 -8.28 -0.10
CA ALA A 90 -3.66 -8.65 0.30
C ALA A 90 -4.31 -7.52 1.08
N HIS A 91 -5.64 -7.55 1.11
CA HIS A 91 -6.43 -6.64 1.90
C HIS A 91 -7.43 -7.40 2.76
N ILE A 92 -7.76 -6.79 3.89
CA ILE A 92 -8.87 -7.19 4.73
C ILE A 92 -9.59 -5.93 5.22
N GLY A 93 -10.90 -5.97 5.22
CA GLY A 93 -11.69 -4.83 5.62
C GLY A 93 -13.14 -5.17 5.80
N SER A 94 -13.92 -4.14 6.08
CA SER A 94 -15.37 -4.28 6.12
C SER A 94 -16.02 -3.04 5.54
N VAL A 95 -17.19 -3.24 4.98
CA VAL A 95 -18.06 -2.17 4.52
C VAL A 95 -19.46 -2.39 5.09
N GLY A 96 -20.04 -1.34 5.63
CA GLY A 96 -21.38 -1.33 6.20
C GLY A 96 -22.45 -1.33 5.13
N ARG A 97 -23.71 -1.18 5.57
CA ARG A 97 -24.87 -1.07 4.70
C ARG A 97 -24.75 0.17 3.80
N GLY A 98 -24.85 0.00 2.48
CA GLY A 98 -24.71 1.10 1.52
C GLY A 98 -24.36 0.61 0.11
N TYR A 99 -24.23 1.56 -0.82
CA TYR A 99 -23.79 1.25 -2.18
C TYR A 99 -22.29 0.98 -2.21
N TYR A 100 -21.92 -0.21 -2.65
CA TYR A 100 -20.56 -0.57 -3.00
C TYR A 100 -20.29 -0.12 -4.43
N LYS A 101 -19.47 0.92 -4.54
CA LYS A 101 -19.09 1.49 -5.82
C LYS A 101 -17.84 0.78 -6.35
N ARG A 102 -17.99 0.19 -7.53
CA ARG A 102 -16.90 -0.40 -8.31
C ARG A 102 -16.37 0.63 -9.29
N PHE A 103 -15.07 0.62 -9.54
CA PHE A 103 -14.50 1.50 -10.56
C PHE A 103 -14.84 0.93 -11.95
N GLY A 104 -15.71 1.61 -12.69
CA GLY A 104 -16.12 1.19 -14.03
C GLY A 104 -17.12 0.02 -14.09
N GLY A 105 -17.80 -0.29 -12.98
CA GLY A 105 -18.84 -1.34 -12.90
C GLY A 105 -20.13 -0.85 -12.26
N ASP A 106 -21.12 -1.74 -12.17
CA ASP A 106 -22.43 -1.44 -11.55
C ASP A 106 -22.31 -1.30 -10.02
N ASP A 107 -23.07 -0.35 -9.48
CA ASP A 107 -23.19 -0.13 -8.03
C ASP A 107 -23.99 -1.28 -7.39
N GLU A 108 -23.41 -1.95 -6.38
CA GLU A 108 -24.11 -3.00 -5.62
C GLU A 108 -24.65 -2.46 -4.30
N LEU A 109 -25.94 -2.66 -4.01
CA LEU A 109 -26.51 -2.28 -2.71
C LEU A 109 -26.24 -3.38 -1.67
N TYR A 110 -25.41 -3.07 -0.68
CA TYR A 110 -25.24 -3.91 0.50
C TYR A 110 -26.30 -3.59 1.55
N THR A 111 -27.11 -4.60 1.88
CA THR A 111 -28.17 -4.55 2.91
C THR A 111 -27.65 -4.82 4.32
N GLU A 112 -26.43 -5.36 4.46
CA GLU A 112 -25.79 -5.74 5.73
C GLU A 112 -24.30 -5.40 5.70
N SER A 113 -23.63 -5.41 6.85
CA SER A 113 -22.16 -5.30 6.91
C SER A 113 -21.49 -6.50 6.28
N LYS A 114 -20.49 -6.23 5.45
CA LYS A 114 -19.86 -7.18 4.56
C LYS A 114 -18.35 -7.18 4.78
N LEU A 115 -17.78 -8.38 4.95
CA LEU A 115 -16.33 -8.57 4.97
C LEU A 115 -15.79 -8.38 3.56
N LEU A 116 -14.65 -7.70 3.48
CA LEU A 116 -13.79 -7.60 2.31
C LEU A 116 -12.49 -8.34 2.63
N LEU A 117 -12.11 -9.31 1.81
CA LEU A 117 -10.88 -10.07 1.92
C LEU A 117 -10.48 -10.51 0.52
N GLY A 118 -9.25 -10.20 0.14
CA GLY A 118 -8.77 -10.53 -1.19
C GLY A 118 -7.28 -10.38 -1.37
N ALA A 119 -6.85 -10.65 -2.60
CA ALA A 119 -5.48 -10.45 -3.06
C ALA A 119 -5.41 -9.16 -3.89
N ASP A 120 -4.30 -8.45 -3.76
CA ASP A 120 -4.04 -7.20 -4.48
C ASP A 120 -2.76 -7.32 -5.30
N GLY A 121 -2.74 -6.63 -6.43
CA GLY A 121 -1.52 -6.28 -7.14
C GLY A 121 -1.37 -4.77 -7.24
N VAL A 122 -0.17 -4.35 -7.59
CA VAL A 122 0.13 -2.94 -7.88
C VAL A 122 1.14 -2.87 -9.01
N LEU A 123 0.93 -1.95 -9.93
CA LEU A 123 1.92 -1.50 -10.90
C LEU A 123 1.89 0.01 -10.94
N GLY A 124 3.04 0.67 -10.87
CA GLY A 124 3.07 2.12 -10.81
C GLY A 124 4.40 2.76 -11.18
N LEU A 125 4.34 4.07 -11.31
CA LEU A 125 5.49 4.96 -11.41
C LEU A 125 5.50 5.86 -10.17
N GLU A 126 6.66 6.01 -9.56
CA GLU A 126 6.87 6.90 -8.42
C GLU A 126 8.03 7.83 -8.73
N TYR A 127 7.82 9.13 -8.53
CA TYR A 127 8.84 10.15 -8.68
C TYR A 127 9.14 10.78 -7.32
N LYS A 128 10.37 10.61 -6.84
CA LYS A 128 10.91 11.33 -5.68
C LYS A 128 11.50 12.65 -6.16
N ILE A 129 10.99 13.76 -5.63
CA ILE A 129 11.49 15.10 -5.98
C ILE A 129 12.88 15.30 -5.37
N ALA A 130 13.90 15.57 -6.20
CA ALA A 130 15.28 15.68 -5.72
C ALA A 130 15.45 16.68 -4.57
N GLU A 131 14.87 17.87 -4.72
CA GLU A 131 15.04 19.01 -3.80
C GLU A 131 13.98 19.07 -2.68
N ALA A 132 13.03 18.14 -2.63
CA ALA A 132 11.97 18.12 -1.63
C ALA A 132 11.80 16.72 -1.01
N PRO A 133 11.42 16.62 0.28
CA PRO A 133 11.13 15.34 0.92
C PRO A 133 9.74 14.82 0.52
N ILE A 134 9.44 14.82 -0.79
CA ILE A 134 8.13 14.49 -1.35
C ILE A 134 8.30 13.50 -2.50
N ALA A 135 7.51 12.44 -2.48
CA ALA A 135 7.35 11.50 -3.57
C ALA A 135 5.90 11.50 -4.06
N ILE A 136 5.72 11.42 -5.37
CA ILE A 136 4.41 11.36 -6.04
C ILE A 136 4.34 10.05 -6.81
N SER A 137 3.25 9.30 -6.66
CA SER A 137 3.07 8.03 -7.37
C SER A 137 1.77 7.99 -8.17
N LEU A 138 1.82 7.36 -9.34
CA LEU A 138 0.66 6.99 -10.14
C LEU A 138 0.68 5.48 -10.31
N ASP A 139 -0.39 4.80 -9.91
CA ASP A 139 -0.47 3.36 -9.96
C ASP A 139 -1.80 2.82 -10.46
N LEU A 140 -1.77 1.54 -10.79
CA LEU A 140 -2.86 0.72 -11.23
C LEU A 140 -2.92 -0.50 -10.31
N ASN A 141 -4.08 -0.71 -9.69
CA ASN A 141 -4.31 -1.72 -8.66
C ASN A 141 -5.28 -2.80 -9.16
N PRO A 142 -4.79 -3.91 -9.75
CA PRO A 142 -5.60 -5.10 -9.95
C PRO A 142 -5.95 -5.72 -8.59
N ARG A 143 -7.21 -6.08 -8.37
CA ARG A 143 -7.70 -6.67 -7.12
C ARG A 143 -8.57 -7.88 -7.42
N VAL A 144 -8.41 -8.93 -6.61
CA VAL A 144 -9.32 -10.07 -6.59
C VAL A 144 -9.95 -10.17 -5.21
N GLU A 145 -11.25 -9.97 -5.13
CA GLU A 145 -12.04 -10.18 -3.91
C GLU A 145 -12.40 -11.66 -3.78
N LEU A 146 -12.19 -12.24 -2.60
CA LEU A 146 -12.37 -13.67 -2.36
C LEU A 146 -13.52 -13.97 -1.38
N ALA A 147 -13.87 -13.03 -0.49
CA ALA A 147 -14.86 -13.25 0.56
C ALA A 147 -16.28 -13.58 0.06
N ARG A 148 -16.59 -13.23 -1.20
CA ARG A 148 -17.94 -13.25 -1.78
C ARG A 148 -18.05 -14.11 -3.04
N GLY A 149 -16.98 -14.81 -3.39
CA GLY A 149 -16.75 -15.39 -4.71
C GLY A 149 -15.73 -14.54 -5.50
N PRO A 150 -14.87 -15.17 -6.31
CA PRO A 150 -13.78 -14.49 -6.99
C PRO A 150 -14.31 -13.51 -8.02
N PHE A 151 -14.12 -12.21 -7.79
CA PHE A 151 -14.29 -11.19 -8.82
C PHE A 151 -13.03 -10.35 -8.95
N PHE A 152 -12.75 -9.92 -10.17
CA PHE A 152 -11.61 -9.09 -10.51
C PHE A 152 -12.06 -7.65 -10.75
N ASP A 153 -11.33 -6.71 -10.16
CA ASP A 153 -11.45 -5.28 -10.43
C ASP A 153 -10.09 -4.68 -10.76
N LEU A 154 -10.11 -3.51 -11.40
CA LEU A 154 -8.93 -2.71 -11.70
C LEU A 154 -9.22 -1.23 -11.42
N ALA A 155 -8.40 -0.59 -10.60
CA ALA A 155 -8.57 0.83 -10.29
C ALA A 155 -7.24 1.59 -10.36
N PRO A 156 -7.24 2.85 -10.84
CA PRO A 156 -6.08 3.72 -10.75
C PRO A 156 -5.94 4.29 -9.33
N GLY A 157 -4.73 4.74 -9.00
CA GLY A 157 -4.44 5.45 -7.76
C GLY A 157 -3.38 6.52 -7.93
N LEU A 158 -3.51 7.57 -7.14
CA LEU A 158 -2.54 8.67 -7.01
C LEU A 158 -2.04 8.71 -5.56
N GLY A 159 -0.74 8.79 -5.37
CA GLY A 159 -0.11 8.91 -4.05
C GLY A 159 0.72 10.17 -3.93
N ILE A 160 0.69 10.80 -2.76
CA ILE A 160 1.60 11.88 -2.38
C ILE A 160 2.14 11.54 -0.99
N LYS A 161 3.44 11.38 -0.87
CA LYS A 161 4.13 10.88 0.32
C LYS A 161 5.26 11.82 0.74
N TYR A 162 5.37 12.06 2.04
CA TYR A 162 6.54 12.68 2.64
C TYR A 162 7.59 11.61 2.92
N THR A 163 8.85 11.85 2.54
CA THR A 163 9.94 10.87 2.58
C THR A 163 10.94 11.16 3.71
N PHE A 164 11.44 10.12 4.37
CA PHE A 164 12.40 10.13 5.47
C PHE A 164 13.57 9.19 5.18
#